data_AF-A0A249E3Q4-F1
#
_entry.id   AF-A0A249E3Q4-F1
#
_cell.length_a   1.000
_cell.length_b   1.000
_cell.length_c   1.000
_cell.angle_alpha   90.00
_cell.angle_beta   90.00
_cell.angle_gamma   90.00
#
_symmetry.space_group_name_H-M   'P 1'
#
loop_
_entity.id
_entity.type
_entity.pdbx_description
1 polymer ?
#
loop_
_entity_poly.entity_id
_entity_poly.type
_entity_poly.pdbx_seq_one_letter_code
_entity_poly.pdbx_strand_id
1 'polypeptide(L)'
;MTRNIMFVEDFADGWKLYAKTGSGNRLNEDRTIKLKDRQIGWFIGWLQKDNRKVFFVHFIEDKEHHDSYASFRSREAAKEKLKGLISKELK
;
A
#
# COMPACT_ATOMS: atom_id res chain seq x y z
N MET A 1 -15.11 2.71 -15.06
CA MET A 1 -13.78 3.27 -15.44
C MET A 1 -12.78 3.21 -14.29
N THR A 2 -13.00 3.88 -13.16
CA THR A 2 -12.04 3.96 -12.02
C THR A 2 -11.65 2.60 -11.43
N ARG A 3 -12.59 1.66 -11.30
CA ARG A 3 -12.30 0.32 -10.77
C ARG A 3 -11.26 -0.45 -11.60
N ASN A 4 -11.30 -0.31 -12.92
CA ASN A 4 -10.38 -1.02 -13.82
C ASN A 4 -8.96 -0.43 -13.72
N ILE A 5 -8.86 0.88 -13.45
CA ILE A 5 -7.57 1.57 -13.22
C ILE A 5 -6.94 1.12 -11.89
N MET A 6 -7.77 0.78 -10.90
CA MET A 6 -7.32 0.33 -9.59
C MET A 6 -6.90 -1.14 -9.57
N PHE A 7 -7.26 -1.94 -10.58
CA PHE A 7 -6.89 -3.36 -10.62
C PHE A 7 -5.37 -3.50 -10.71
N VAL A 8 -4.79 -4.21 -9.73
CA VAL A 8 -3.34 -4.44 -9.66
C VAL A 8 -3.02 -5.81 -10.24
N GLU A 9 -3.62 -6.86 -9.69
CA GLU A 9 -3.38 -8.26 -10.08
C GLU A 9 -4.47 -9.19 -9.55
N ASP A 10 -4.61 -10.36 -10.18
CA ASP A 10 -5.19 -11.52 -9.53
C ASP A 10 -4.25 -11.98 -8.41
N PHE A 11 -4.82 -12.27 -7.25
CA PHE A 11 -4.10 -12.44 -5.98
C PHE A 11 -4.37 -13.83 -5.38
N ALA A 12 -3.79 -14.09 -4.20
CA ALA A 12 -3.87 -15.41 -3.55
C ALA A 12 -5.31 -15.88 -3.32
N ASP A 13 -5.53 -17.19 -3.42
CA ASP A 13 -6.80 -17.89 -3.11
C ASP A 13 -8.04 -17.33 -3.83
N GLY A 14 -7.85 -16.86 -5.07
CA GLY A 14 -8.92 -16.33 -5.93
C GLY A 14 -9.37 -14.91 -5.59
N TRP A 15 -8.68 -14.23 -4.67
CA TRP A 15 -8.90 -12.81 -4.42
C TRP A 15 -8.33 -11.96 -5.55
N LYS A 16 -8.95 -10.82 -5.82
CA LYS A 16 -8.44 -9.79 -6.73
C LYS A 16 -8.01 -8.56 -5.94
N LEU A 17 -6.83 -8.02 -6.26
CA LEU A 17 -6.28 -6.86 -5.57
C LEU A 17 -6.54 -5.57 -6.36
N TYR A 18 -7.23 -4.62 -5.72
CA TYR A 18 -7.49 -3.29 -6.27
C TYR A 18 -6.88 -2.24 -5.35
N ALA A 19 -5.91 -1.47 -5.81
CA ALA A 19 -5.20 -0.54 -4.94
C ALA A 19 -4.40 0.52 -5.69
N LYS A 20 -3.98 1.55 -4.95
CA LYS A 20 -3.06 2.57 -5.46
C LYS A 20 -1.95 2.84 -4.46
N THR A 21 -0.77 3.09 -5.02
CA THR A 21 0.39 3.61 -4.30
C THR A 21 0.35 5.13 -4.23
N GLY A 22 0.93 5.69 -3.18
CA GLY A 22 1.35 7.08 -3.18
C GLY A 22 2.59 7.28 -2.33
N SER A 23 3.37 8.30 -2.70
CA SER A 23 4.67 8.60 -2.11
C SER A 23 4.78 10.09 -1.86
N GLY A 24 5.53 10.47 -0.84
CA GLY A 24 5.87 11.85 -0.54
C GLY A 24 7.04 11.93 0.42
N ASN A 25 7.28 13.13 0.93
CA ASN A 25 8.26 13.40 1.98
C ASN A 25 7.57 14.13 3.12
N ARG A 26 7.99 13.86 4.35
CA ARG A 26 7.64 14.71 5.50
C ARG A 26 8.18 16.12 5.24
N LEU A 27 7.47 17.08 5.79
CA LEU A 27 7.96 18.44 5.87
C LEU A 27 8.73 18.64 7.18
N ASN A 28 9.62 19.62 7.22
CA ASN A 28 10.17 20.14 8.46
C ASN A 28 9.05 20.76 9.32
N GLU A 29 9.36 21.13 10.56
CA GLU A 29 8.36 21.56 11.55
C GLU A 29 7.52 22.76 11.10
N ASP A 30 8.16 23.76 10.48
CA ASP A 30 7.49 24.95 9.93
C ASP A 30 6.80 24.72 8.57
N ARG A 31 6.90 23.50 8.02
CA ARG A 31 6.30 23.04 6.76
C ARG A 31 6.81 23.71 5.50
N THR A 32 7.95 24.37 5.53
CA THR A 32 8.52 25.07 4.37
C THR A 32 9.42 24.19 3.49
N ILE A 33 10.01 23.12 4.05
CA ILE A 33 11.02 22.29 3.38
C ILE A 33 10.61 20.82 3.42
N LYS A 34 10.76 20.12 2.29
CA LYS A 34 10.64 18.66 2.21
C LYS A 34 11.92 18.00 2.73
N LEU A 35 11.78 17.15 3.75
CA LEU A 35 12.86 16.34 4.30
C LEU A 35 13.11 15.13 3.39
N LYS A 36 14.17 15.19 2.58
CA LYS A 36 14.47 14.16 1.57
C LYS A 36 14.64 12.76 2.16
N ASP A 37 15.24 12.68 3.35
CA ASP A 37 15.52 11.42 4.06
C ASP A 37 14.32 10.91 4.88
N ARG A 38 13.18 11.61 4.83
CA ARG A 38 11.94 11.24 5.54
C ARG A 38 10.83 10.98 4.53
N GLN A 39 10.99 9.95 3.71
CA GLN A 39 9.95 9.57 2.76
C GLN A 39 8.75 8.98 3.50
N ILE A 40 7.56 9.23 2.95
CA ILE A 40 6.32 8.57 3.35
C ILE A 40 5.76 7.82 2.15
N GLY A 41 5.17 6.66 2.41
CA GLY A 41 4.60 5.81 1.38
C GLY A 41 3.32 5.16 1.87
N TRP A 42 2.34 5.04 0.98
CA TRP A 42 1.12 4.31 1.26
C TRP A 42 0.72 3.39 0.12
N PHE A 43 0.00 2.33 0.48
CA PHE A 43 -0.70 1.44 -0.43
C PHE A 43 -2.09 1.19 0.13
N ILE A 44 -3.11 1.64 -0.60
CA ILE A 44 -4.50 1.71 -0.13
C ILE A 44 -5.39 1.06 -1.16
N GLY A 45 -6.33 0.24 -0.71
CA GLY A 45 -7.20 -0.49 -1.61
C GLY A 45 -8.11 -1.50 -0.93
N TRP A 46 -8.54 -2.49 -1.70
CA TRP A 46 -9.29 -3.62 -1.21
C TRP A 46 -8.95 -4.91 -1.95
N LEU A 47 -9.14 -6.03 -1.27
CA LEU A 47 -9.25 -7.36 -1.87
C LEU A 47 -10.73 -7.62 -2.20
N GLN A 48 -11.00 -8.29 -3.32
CA GLN A 48 -12.35 -8.74 -3.68
C GLN A 48 -12.38 -10.21 -4.13
N LYS A 49 -13.28 -10.99 -3.54
CA LYS A 49 -13.61 -12.36 -3.95
C LYS A 49 -15.13 -12.50 -3.91
N ASP A 50 -15.73 -12.75 -5.07
CA ASP A 50 -17.19 -12.71 -5.26
C ASP A 50 -17.80 -11.41 -4.70
N ASN A 51 -18.72 -11.52 -3.75
CA ASN A 51 -19.37 -10.41 -3.06
C ASN A 51 -18.62 -9.92 -1.81
N ARG A 52 -17.54 -10.60 -1.40
CA ARG A 52 -16.73 -10.20 -0.23
C ARG A 52 -15.69 -9.15 -0.63
N LYS A 53 -15.56 -8.11 0.19
CA LYS A 53 -14.53 -7.08 0.06
C LYS A 53 -13.82 -6.88 1.39
N VAL A 54 -12.49 -6.76 1.35
CA VAL A 54 -11.67 -6.44 2.51
C VAL A 54 -10.85 -5.21 2.19
N PHE A 55 -11.19 -4.09 2.82
CA PHE A 55 -10.48 -2.82 2.66
C PHE A 55 -9.23 -2.78 3.53
N PHE A 56 -8.18 -2.15 3.04
CA PHE A 56 -6.94 -2.00 3.78
C PHE A 56 -6.26 -0.66 3.51
N VAL A 57 -5.46 -0.24 4.48
CA VAL A 57 -4.53 0.87 4.39
C VAL A 57 -3.19 0.38 4.93
N HIS A 58 -2.14 0.52 4.14
CA HIS A 58 -0.77 0.35 4.61
C HIS A 58 -0.03 1.66 4.45
N PHE A 59 0.65 2.10 5.50
CA PHE A 59 1.42 3.34 5.55
C PHE A 59 2.79 3.05 6.16
N ILE A 60 3.83 3.65 5.59
CA ILE A 60 5.17 3.67 6.15
C ILE A 60 5.71 5.10 6.16
N GLU A 61 6.60 5.34 7.11
CA GLU A 61 7.38 6.56 7.22
C GLU A 61 8.81 6.20 7.56
N ASP A 62 9.73 6.73 6.77
CA ASP A 62 11.15 6.45 6.94
C ASP A 62 11.76 7.34 8.01
N LYS A 63 12.66 6.73 8.79
CA LYS A 63 13.48 7.46 9.77
C LYS A 63 14.84 7.86 9.22
N GLU A 64 15.25 7.24 8.12
CA GLU A 64 16.54 7.39 7.46
C GLU A 64 16.37 7.31 5.95
N HIS A 65 17.41 7.70 5.20
CA HIS A 65 17.35 7.70 3.75
C HIS A 65 17.27 6.28 3.18
N HIS A 66 16.46 6.12 2.13
CA HIS A 66 16.38 4.91 1.32
C HIS A 66 16.33 5.28 -0.15
N ASP A 67 17.09 4.56 -0.97
CA ASP A 67 17.14 4.82 -2.42
C ASP A 67 15.84 4.43 -3.15
N SER A 68 15.04 3.53 -2.56
CA SER A 68 13.75 3.12 -3.11
C SER A 68 12.59 3.96 -2.58
N TYR A 69 11.64 4.28 -3.47
CA TYR A 69 10.43 4.98 -3.10
C TYR A 69 9.65 4.24 -2.01
N ALA A 70 9.29 4.97 -0.94
CA ALA A 70 8.50 4.43 0.17
C ALA A 70 7.19 3.78 -0.30
N SER A 71 6.57 4.29 -1.37
CA SER A 71 5.35 3.70 -1.91
C SER A 71 5.50 2.26 -2.41
N PHE A 72 6.66 1.89 -2.99
CA PHE A 72 6.92 0.52 -3.44
C PHE A 72 7.17 -0.40 -2.27
N ARG A 73 7.96 0.04 -1.28
CA ARG A 73 8.16 -0.72 -0.04
C ARG A 73 6.84 -0.94 0.72
N SER A 74 5.99 0.09 0.77
CA SER A 74 4.65 -0.03 1.36
C SER A 74 3.77 -1.04 0.60
N ARG A 75 3.83 -1.05 -0.74
CA ARG A 75 3.09 -2.01 -1.56
C ARG A 75 3.51 -3.45 -1.28
N GLU A 76 4.81 -3.75 -1.32
CA GLU A 76 5.29 -5.11 -1.13
C GLU A 76 4.98 -5.61 0.30
N ALA A 77 5.27 -4.79 1.31
CA ALA A 77 4.95 -5.12 2.71
C ALA A 77 3.44 -5.35 2.94
N ALA A 78 2.58 -4.57 2.29
CA ALA A 78 1.14 -4.77 2.34
C ALA A 78 0.74 -6.10 1.67
N LYS A 79 1.28 -6.42 0.50
CA LYS A 79 0.98 -7.68 -0.20
C LYS A 79 1.36 -8.90 0.66
N GLU A 80 2.50 -8.87 1.34
CA GLU A 80 2.90 -9.94 2.25
C GLU A 80 1.93 -10.10 3.42
N LYS A 81 1.58 -8.99 4.09
CA LYS A 81 0.59 -9.01 5.19
C LYS A 81 -0.78 -9.52 4.74
N LEU A 82 -1.23 -9.10 3.55
CA LEU A 82 -2.50 -9.55 2.98
C LEU A 82 -2.51 -11.04 2.66
N LYS A 83 -1.42 -11.60 2.12
CA LYS A 83 -1.29 -13.06 1.94
C LYS A 83 -1.37 -13.79 3.29
N GLY A 84 -0.73 -13.25 4.32
CA GLY A 84 -0.83 -13.76 5.68
C GLY A 84 -2.26 -13.72 6.23
N LEU A 85 -2.98 -12.63 6.00
CA LEU A 85 -4.37 -12.46 6.42
C LEU A 85 -5.31 -13.43 5.69
N ILE A 86 -5.14 -13.59 4.38
CA ILE A 86 -5.95 -14.52 3.58
C ILE A 86 -5.81 -15.95 4.10
N SER A 87 -4.57 -16.42 4.29
CA SER A 87 -4.32 -17.79 4.70
C SER A 87 -4.83 -18.13 6.11
N LYS A 88 -4.85 -17.14 7.01
CA LYS A 88 -5.24 -17.32 8.41
C LYS A 88 -6.72 -17.07 8.68
N GLU A 89 -7.31 -16.06 8.04
CA GLU A 89 -8.57 -15.47 8.50
C GLU A 89 -9.64 -15.36 7.40
N LEU A 90 -9.27 -15.43 6.11
CA LEU A 90 -10.19 -15.11 5.00
C LEU A 90 -10.34 -16.23 3.95
N LYS A 91 -10.25 -17.50 4.37
CA LYS A 91 -10.54 -18.65 3.49
C LYS A 91 -11.91 -18.52 2.80
#